data_AF-A0A1U9NJN2-F1
#
_entry.id   AF-A0A1U9NJN2-F1
#
_cell.length_a   1.000
_cell.length_b   1.000
_cell.length_c   1.000
_cell.angle_alpha   90.00
_cell.angle_beta   90.00
_cell.angle_gamma   90.00
#
_symmetry.space_group_name_H-M   'P 1'
#
loop_
_entity.id
_entity.type
_entity.pdbx_description
1 polymer ?
#
loop_
_entity_poly.entity_id
_entity_poly.type
_entity_poly.pdbx_seq_one_letter_code
_entity_poly.pdbx_strand_id
1 'polypeptide(L)'
;MVSVDGEPVEAGSIVFFRQDVGRVRLVWPPMAPGGEIDGKGRYEIEAIEPGRYVMAVHPDYGARTASAMGENEAGAEEELLEVNMVRVVEIGEGQEVLDVEAGERVLAGRIVDWNGEPVAEGAVYVSPAEAREGWHPLYMSVHSQTDEQGRFAVEHMVDGVYDISVHDAQMGVHLKKGVVVDSEMEELVWELDEVVKVDMDAAELESWERDTIMPYAMVVSRDEPKLMSLRDHGLGVEGFGRAMFRAGEYDVFFMAKRQGYACDGRRVVFEEGMELESPFVESGTVKVVLDGEADEVAGRTVRIRHAGGDELVRLYDPMWSYVPDLCPAVVLPTCSEGVTYISWLEPGEYEVFVEGAGESERIEVEAGEVAEVEMGV
;
A
#
# COMPACT_ATOMS: atom_id res chain seq x y z
N MET A 1 -14.80 7.26 -28.01
CA MET A 1 -14.75 5.90 -27.47
C MET A 1 -15.59 4.98 -28.33
N VAL A 2 -14.98 3.89 -28.78
CA VAL A 2 -15.67 2.83 -29.53
C VAL A 2 -15.42 1.50 -28.84
N SER A 3 -16.39 0.60 -28.92
CA SER A 3 -16.28 -0.80 -28.55
C SER A 3 -15.31 -1.52 -29.49
N VAL A 4 -15.03 -2.77 -29.13
CA VAL A 4 -14.27 -3.75 -29.93
C VAL A 4 -14.80 -3.86 -31.35
N ASP A 5 -16.12 -3.90 -31.53
CA ASP A 5 -16.74 -4.03 -32.86
C ASP A 5 -16.75 -2.72 -33.67
N GLY A 6 -16.09 -1.67 -33.14
CA GLY A 6 -16.09 -0.32 -33.72
C GLY A 6 -17.41 0.44 -33.51
N GLU A 7 -18.33 -0.10 -32.70
CA GLU A 7 -19.58 0.55 -32.36
C GLU A 7 -19.37 1.58 -31.25
N PRO A 8 -20.06 2.73 -31.24
CA PRO A 8 -19.93 3.66 -30.14
C PRO A 8 -20.40 3.07 -28.81
N VAL A 9 -19.65 3.28 -27.73
CA VAL A 9 -20.10 2.94 -26.38
C VAL A 9 -21.31 3.81 -26.03
N GLU A 10 -22.45 3.20 -25.72
CA GLU A 10 -23.73 3.92 -25.60
C GLU A 10 -23.86 4.75 -24.31
N ALA A 11 -23.18 4.35 -23.24
CA ALA A 11 -23.19 5.06 -21.96
C ALA A 11 -21.98 4.65 -21.12
N GLY A 12 -21.59 5.53 -20.20
CA GLY A 12 -20.54 5.28 -19.22
C GLY A 12 -20.04 6.57 -18.61
N SER A 13 -19.09 6.47 -17.69
CA SER A 13 -18.26 7.60 -17.30
C SER A 13 -16.80 7.23 -17.37
N ILE A 14 -16.01 8.26 -17.59
CA ILE A 14 -14.57 8.18 -17.71
C ILE A 14 -13.94 9.00 -16.59
N VAL A 15 -12.92 8.46 -15.94
CA VAL A 15 -12.22 9.10 -14.82
C VAL A 15 -10.72 9.06 -15.08
N PHE A 16 -10.05 10.18 -14.82
CA PHE A 16 -8.61 10.35 -15.04
C PHE A 16 -7.87 10.54 -13.71
N PHE A 17 -6.87 9.69 -13.49
CA PHE A 17 -6.03 9.66 -12.32
C PHE A 17 -4.60 10.07 -12.69
N ARG A 18 -4.23 11.30 -12.36
CA ARG A 18 -2.95 11.87 -12.77
C ARG A 18 -1.75 11.21 -12.07
N GLN A 19 -0.78 10.71 -12.82
CA GLN A 19 0.37 9.96 -12.31
C GLN A 19 1.59 10.82 -11.93
N ASP A 20 1.75 11.98 -12.57
CA ASP A 20 2.92 12.86 -12.44
C ASP A 20 2.84 13.85 -11.26
N VAL A 21 1.66 14.05 -10.67
CA VAL A 21 1.53 14.77 -9.40
C VAL A 21 1.95 13.87 -8.25
N GLY A 22 3.08 14.21 -7.62
CA GLY A 22 3.46 13.62 -6.34
C GLY A 22 2.33 13.83 -5.33
N ARG A 23 1.91 12.74 -4.66
CA ARG A 23 0.78 12.70 -3.73
C ARG A 23 -0.53 13.16 -4.36
N VAL A 24 -1.30 12.23 -4.94
CA VAL A 24 -2.76 12.41 -4.91
C VAL A 24 -3.17 12.11 -3.49
N ARG A 25 -3.27 13.18 -2.69
CA ARG A 25 -4.11 13.11 -1.50
C ARG A 25 -5.47 12.74 -2.06
N LEU A 26 -5.96 11.53 -1.78
CA LEU A 26 -7.35 11.15 -1.96
C LEU A 26 -8.14 12.09 -1.04
N VAL A 27 -8.28 13.36 -1.45
CA VAL A 27 -9.24 14.28 -0.89
C VAL A 27 -10.53 13.71 -1.41
N TRP A 28 -11.23 13.02 -0.53
CA TRP A 28 -12.51 12.43 -0.84
C TRP A 28 -13.57 13.54 -0.80
N PRO A 29 -14.44 13.67 -1.83
CA PRO A 29 -14.46 12.88 -3.06
C PRO A 29 -13.32 13.28 -4.01
N PRO A 30 -12.69 12.30 -4.71
CA PRO A 30 -11.62 12.62 -5.65
C PRO A 30 -12.19 13.56 -6.72
N MET A 31 -11.69 14.80 -6.77
CA MET A 31 -11.91 15.71 -7.91
C MET A 31 -11.07 15.26 -9.11
N ALA A 32 -11.08 13.95 -9.41
CA ALA A 32 -10.51 13.43 -10.63
C ALA A 32 -11.33 14.02 -11.79
N PRO A 33 -10.69 14.67 -12.78
CA PRO A 33 -11.41 15.12 -13.96
C PRO A 33 -12.03 13.90 -14.63
N GLY A 34 -13.32 14.01 -14.92
CA GLY A 34 -14.10 12.94 -15.51
C GLY A 34 -15.27 13.49 -16.30
N GLY A 35 -15.87 12.64 -17.12
CA GLY A 35 -16.98 13.00 -18.00
C GLY A 35 -17.90 11.83 -18.24
N GLU A 36 -19.09 12.09 -18.78
CA GLU A 36 -19.99 11.05 -19.24
C GLU A 36 -19.74 10.75 -20.72
N ILE A 37 -19.89 9.48 -21.08
CA ILE A 37 -19.87 9.01 -22.46
C ILE A 37 -21.31 9.15 -22.99
N ASP A 38 -21.49 9.94 -24.04
CA ASP A 38 -22.76 10.12 -24.73
C ASP A 38 -23.14 8.87 -25.55
N GLY A 39 -24.40 8.78 -26.00
CA GLY A 39 -24.89 7.68 -26.85
C GLY A 39 -24.23 7.56 -28.24
N LYS A 40 -23.16 8.31 -28.49
CA LYS A 40 -22.29 8.21 -29.68
C LYS A 40 -20.84 7.94 -29.27
N GLY A 41 -20.61 7.46 -28.04
CA GLY A 41 -19.27 7.12 -27.55
C GLY A 41 -18.38 8.34 -27.33
N ARG A 42 -18.90 9.57 -27.36
CA ARG A 42 -18.11 10.79 -27.17
C ARG A 42 -18.20 11.24 -25.73
N TYR A 43 -17.13 11.83 -25.23
CA TYR A 43 -17.09 12.38 -23.90
C TYR A 43 -16.43 13.75 -23.96
N GLU A 44 -16.70 14.57 -22.96
CA GLU A 44 -16.08 15.88 -22.79
C GLU A 44 -15.56 15.99 -21.37
N ILE A 45 -14.30 16.42 -21.26
CA ILE A 45 -13.62 16.62 -19.99
C ILE A 45 -12.90 17.94 -20.10
N GLU A 46 -13.26 18.86 -19.22
CA GLU A 46 -12.70 20.20 -19.23
C GLU A 46 -11.50 20.29 -18.27
N ALA A 47 -10.60 21.24 -18.57
CA ALA A 47 -9.52 21.65 -17.69
C ALA A 47 -8.56 20.52 -17.26
N ILE A 48 -8.31 19.53 -18.13
CA ILE A 48 -7.26 18.54 -17.90
C ILE A 48 -5.88 19.15 -18.21
N GLU A 49 -4.97 19.11 -17.24
CA GLU A 49 -3.60 19.56 -17.46
C GLU A 49 -2.82 18.54 -18.31
N PRO A 50 -1.79 18.96 -19.04
CA PRO A 50 -0.89 18.02 -19.71
C PRO A 50 -0.19 17.12 -18.69
N GLY A 51 -0.07 15.83 -18.99
CA GLY A 51 0.51 14.86 -18.07
C GLY A 51 0.20 13.41 -18.44
N ARG A 52 0.60 12.51 -17.55
CA ARG A 52 0.37 11.07 -17.69
C ARG A 52 -0.73 10.66 -16.72
N TYR A 53 -1.69 9.87 -17.18
CA TYR A 53 -2.90 9.53 -16.43
C TYR A 53 -3.17 8.04 -16.49
N VAL A 54 -3.73 7.47 -15.42
CA VAL A 54 -4.52 6.23 -15.49
C VAL A 54 -5.95 6.64 -15.79
N MET A 55 -6.46 6.14 -16.89
CA MET A 55 -7.83 6.37 -17.35
C MET A 55 -8.63 5.10 -17.05
N ALA A 56 -9.75 5.27 -16.35
CA ALA A 56 -10.72 4.22 -16.06
C ALA A 56 -12.04 4.54 -16.76
N VAL A 57 -12.66 3.53 -17.38
CA VAL A 57 -14.02 3.64 -17.93
C VAL A 57 -14.94 2.70 -17.19
N HIS A 58 -16.07 3.25 -16.76
CA HIS A 58 -17.09 2.56 -16.00
C HIS A 58 -18.43 2.66 -16.73
N PRO A 59 -19.18 1.56 -16.93
CA PRO A 59 -20.44 1.57 -17.68
C PRO A 59 -21.57 2.33 -16.95
N ASP A 60 -21.59 2.31 -15.61
CA ASP A 60 -22.72 2.84 -14.81
C ASP A 60 -22.43 4.05 -13.92
N TYR A 61 -21.32 4.78 -14.16
CA TYR A 61 -20.87 5.79 -13.20
C TYR A 61 -21.73 7.07 -13.17
N GLY A 62 -22.68 7.23 -14.11
CA GLY A 62 -23.61 8.36 -14.20
C GLY A 62 -24.86 8.29 -13.29
N ALA A 63 -25.13 7.18 -12.58
CA ALA A 63 -26.37 7.05 -11.80
C ALA A 63 -26.22 7.08 -10.26
N ARG A 64 -25.05 6.78 -9.69
CA ARG A 64 -24.91 6.50 -8.23
C ARG A 64 -23.91 7.37 -7.45
N THR A 65 -23.08 8.15 -8.13
CA THR A 65 -21.87 8.75 -7.50
C THR A 65 -22.10 10.05 -6.73
N ALA A 66 -23.23 10.72 -6.87
CA ALA A 66 -23.53 11.87 -6.00
C ALA A 66 -23.99 11.48 -4.58
N SER A 67 -24.51 10.25 -4.38
CA SER A 67 -25.08 9.82 -3.10
C SER A 67 -24.28 8.72 -2.39
N ALA A 68 -23.66 7.78 -3.11
CA ALA A 68 -22.92 6.67 -2.49
C ALA A 68 -21.57 7.08 -1.85
N MET A 69 -21.02 8.22 -2.24
CA MET A 69 -19.69 8.66 -1.77
C MET A 69 -19.74 9.80 -0.75
N GLY A 70 -20.89 10.39 -0.46
CA GLY A 70 -21.00 11.55 0.46
C GLY A 70 -21.38 11.19 1.90
N GLU A 71 -21.97 10.02 2.12
CA GLU A 71 -22.55 9.64 3.40
C GLU A 71 -21.95 8.31 3.84
N ASN A 72 -20.96 8.37 4.74
CA ASN A 72 -20.47 7.23 5.51
C ASN A 72 -21.59 6.75 6.46
N GLU A 73 -22.69 6.24 5.94
CA GLU A 73 -23.57 5.39 6.73
C GLU A 73 -22.81 4.08 6.96
N ALA A 74 -22.31 3.91 8.18
CA ALA A 74 -21.69 2.67 8.63
C ALA A 74 -22.70 1.54 8.45
N GLY A 75 -22.61 0.82 7.33
CA GLY A 75 -23.59 -0.21 6.93
C GLY A 75 -23.94 -0.25 5.44
N ALA A 76 -23.50 0.70 4.60
CA ALA A 76 -23.57 0.51 3.15
C ALA A 76 -22.57 -0.60 2.76
N GLU A 77 -23.08 -1.72 2.22
CA GLU A 77 -22.23 -2.71 1.56
C GLU A 77 -21.38 -1.98 0.52
N GLU A 78 -20.07 -2.14 0.62
CA GLU A 78 -19.09 -1.52 -0.28
C GLU A 78 -19.27 -2.16 -1.66
N GLU A 79 -20.24 -1.67 -2.43
CA GLU A 79 -20.48 -2.10 -3.81
C GLU A 79 -19.27 -1.63 -4.62
N LEU A 80 -18.32 -2.54 -4.82
CA LEU A 80 -17.11 -2.28 -5.60
C LEU A 80 -17.51 -1.78 -6.98
N LEU A 81 -16.91 -0.66 -7.39
CA LEU A 81 -17.14 -0.09 -8.71
C LEU A 81 -16.65 -1.07 -9.79
N GLU A 82 -17.54 -1.51 -10.67
CA GLU A 82 -17.18 -2.31 -11.84
C GLU A 82 -16.51 -1.44 -12.89
N VAL A 83 -15.18 -1.39 -12.85
CA VAL A 83 -14.39 -0.77 -13.91
C VAL A 83 -14.25 -1.77 -15.06
N ASN A 84 -14.64 -1.36 -16.27
CA ASN A 84 -14.59 -2.22 -17.46
C ASN A 84 -13.28 -2.09 -18.24
N MET A 85 -12.56 -0.99 -18.06
CA MET A 85 -11.32 -0.76 -18.78
C MET A 85 -10.41 0.17 -17.98
N VAL A 86 -9.14 -0.19 -17.87
CA VAL A 86 -8.10 0.64 -17.28
C VAL A 86 -6.90 0.70 -18.22
N ARG A 87 -6.40 1.91 -18.47
CA ARG A 87 -5.23 2.13 -19.34
C ARG A 87 -4.44 3.36 -18.89
N VAL A 88 -3.13 3.35 -19.15
CA VAL A 88 -2.30 4.55 -19.05
C VAL A 88 -2.35 5.35 -20.36
N VAL A 89 -2.60 6.65 -20.25
CA VAL A 89 -2.67 7.60 -21.36
C VAL A 89 -1.80 8.82 -21.08
N GLU A 90 -1.25 9.43 -22.14
CA GLU A 90 -0.55 10.70 -22.07
C GLU A 90 -1.40 11.78 -22.74
N ILE A 91 -1.55 12.91 -22.06
CA ILE A 91 -2.28 14.07 -22.56
C ILE A 91 -1.27 15.19 -22.79
N GLY A 92 -1.16 15.62 -24.04
CA GLY A 92 -0.27 16.71 -24.46
C GLY A 92 -0.86 18.11 -24.25
N GLU A 93 0.00 19.12 -24.29
CA GLU A 93 -0.43 20.53 -24.29
C GLU A 93 -1.28 20.83 -25.54
N GLY A 94 -2.49 21.36 -25.31
CA GLY A 94 -3.42 21.71 -26.39
C GLY A 94 -4.06 20.51 -27.08
N GLN A 95 -3.98 19.30 -26.52
CA GLN A 95 -4.67 18.13 -27.07
C GLN A 95 -6.20 18.28 -26.89
N GLU A 96 -6.92 18.44 -27.99
CA GLU A 96 -8.39 18.58 -27.99
C GLU A 96 -9.12 17.24 -28.13
N VAL A 97 -8.47 16.23 -28.72
CA VAL A 97 -9.06 14.92 -29.00
C VAL A 97 -8.18 13.83 -28.42
N LEU A 98 -8.79 12.93 -27.67
CA LEU A 98 -8.20 11.68 -27.24
C LEU A 98 -9.11 10.55 -27.75
N ASP A 99 -8.63 9.79 -28.73
CA ASP A 99 -9.34 8.61 -29.19
C ASP A 99 -9.01 7.43 -28.29
N VAL A 100 -10.06 6.78 -27.80
CA VAL A 100 -9.98 5.65 -26.88
C VAL A 100 -10.72 4.48 -27.51
N GLU A 101 -9.99 3.42 -27.78
CA GLU A 101 -10.52 2.15 -28.24
C GLU A 101 -10.66 1.22 -27.04
N ALA A 102 -11.83 0.60 -26.89
CA ALA A 102 -12.00 -0.48 -25.93
C ALA A 102 -11.11 -1.66 -26.33
N GLY A 103 -10.50 -2.31 -25.34
CA GLY A 103 -9.70 -3.49 -25.59
C GLY A 103 -10.54 -4.66 -26.12
N GLU A 104 -9.98 -5.44 -27.05
CA GLU A 104 -10.63 -6.67 -27.56
C GLU A 104 -10.12 -7.93 -26.85
N ARG A 105 -9.12 -7.78 -25.97
CA ARG A 105 -8.46 -8.93 -25.37
C ARG A 105 -9.24 -9.43 -24.17
N VAL A 106 -9.16 -10.74 -23.98
CA VAL A 106 -9.58 -11.40 -22.75
C VAL A 106 -8.33 -11.94 -22.09
N LEU A 107 -8.01 -11.44 -20.91
CA LEU A 107 -7.04 -12.08 -20.04
C LEU A 107 -7.74 -13.22 -19.33
N ALA A 108 -7.57 -14.43 -19.86
CA ALA A 108 -8.07 -15.65 -19.25
C ALA A 108 -6.93 -16.43 -18.58
N GLY A 109 -7.26 -17.13 -17.51
CA GLY A 109 -6.27 -17.92 -16.80
C GLY A 109 -6.86 -18.91 -15.82
N ARG A 110 -5.96 -19.62 -15.14
CA ARG A 110 -6.26 -20.55 -14.06
C ARG A 110 -5.30 -20.32 -12.91
N ILE A 111 -5.85 -20.16 -11.72
CA ILE A 111 -5.13 -19.98 -10.47
C ILE A 111 -5.21 -21.29 -9.67
N VAL A 112 -4.05 -21.77 -9.23
CA VAL A 112 -3.93 -22.94 -8.37
C VAL A 112 -3.08 -22.60 -7.15
N ASP A 113 -3.35 -23.23 -6.01
CA ASP A 113 -2.53 -23.10 -4.81
C ASP A 113 -1.18 -23.84 -4.97
N TRP A 114 -0.34 -23.79 -3.94
CA TRP A 114 0.96 -24.47 -3.91
C TRP A 114 0.88 -26.01 -3.90
N ASN A 115 -0.31 -26.59 -3.71
CA ASN A 115 -0.56 -28.02 -3.86
C ASN A 115 -1.07 -28.39 -5.27
N GLY A 116 -1.26 -27.39 -6.14
CA GLY A 116 -1.86 -27.55 -7.46
C GLY A 116 -3.40 -27.67 -7.43
N GLU A 117 -4.03 -27.42 -6.28
CA GLU A 117 -5.48 -27.39 -6.14
C GLU A 117 -6.03 -26.07 -6.70
N PRO A 118 -7.19 -26.09 -7.39
CA PRO A 118 -7.76 -24.85 -7.90
C PRO A 118 -8.21 -23.89 -6.78
N VAL A 119 -7.92 -22.61 -6.96
CA VAL A 119 -8.42 -21.55 -6.08
C VAL A 119 -9.79 -21.11 -6.56
N ALA A 120 -10.85 -21.53 -5.88
CA ALA A 120 -12.22 -21.16 -6.23
C ALA A 120 -12.65 -19.85 -5.53
N GLU A 121 -13.54 -19.09 -6.17
CA GLU A 121 -14.15 -17.85 -5.61
C GLU A 121 -13.17 -16.71 -5.25
N GLY A 122 -11.88 -16.84 -5.56
CA GLY A 122 -10.88 -15.79 -5.42
C GLY A 122 -11.18 -14.59 -6.32
N ALA A 123 -11.15 -13.38 -5.75
CA ALA A 123 -11.32 -12.13 -6.49
C ALA A 123 -10.01 -11.76 -7.18
N VAL A 124 -10.03 -11.70 -8.51
CA VAL A 124 -8.88 -11.37 -9.35
C VAL A 124 -8.97 -9.89 -9.72
N TYR A 125 -7.94 -9.12 -9.42
CA TYR A 125 -7.81 -7.72 -9.81
C TYR A 125 -6.65 -7.56 -10.78
N VAL A 126 -6.86 -6.79 -11.85
CA VAL A 126 -5.85 -6.53 -12.87
C VAL A 126 -5.67 -5.04 -13.05
N SER A 127 -4.46 -4.56 -12.79
CA SER A 127 -4.09 -3.15 -12.87
C SER A 127 -2.91 -2.97 -13.84
N PRO A 128 -2.81 -1.86 -14.60
CA PRO A 128 -1.63 -1.61 -15.41
C PRO A 128 -0.38 -1.58 -14.51
N ALA A 129 0.71 -2.26 -14.89
CA ALA A 129 1.96 -2.28 -14.11
C ALA A 129 2.60 -0.88 -13.99
N GLU A 130 2.26 0.00 -14.92
CA GLU A 130 2.65 1.41 -14.91
C GLU A 130 1.79 2.27 -13.99
N ALA A 131 0.67 1.74 -13.47
CA ALA A 131 -0.10 2.40 -12.43
C ALA A 131 0.81 2.59 -11.20
N ARG A 132 0.99 3.86 -10.81
CA ARG A 132 1.96 4.23 -9.79
C ARG A 132 1.66 3.53 -8.45
N GLU A 133 2.70 2.99 -7.83
CA GLU A 133 2.67 2.38 -6.50
C GLU A 133 2.14 3.40 -5.46
N GLY A 134 1.15 3.01 -4.65
CA GLY A 134 0.51 3.86 -3.64
C GLY A 134 -0.89 4.39 -4.02
N TRP A 135 -1.34 4.19 -5.26
CA TRP A 135 -2.76 4.29 -5.59
C TRP A 135 -3.45 2.98 -5.22
N HIS A 136 -4.64 3.04 -4.61
CA HIS A 136 -5.34 1.84 -4.18
C HIS A 136 -5.67 0.99 -5.44
N PRO A 137 -5.11 -0.23 -5.58
CA PRO A 137 -5.29 -1.05 -6.78
C PRO A 137 -6.77 -1.25 -7.09
N LEU A 138 -7.61 -1.38 -6.04
CA LEU A 138 -9.05 -1.60 -6.19
C LEU A 138 -9.78 -0.52 -7.03
N TYR A 139 -9.33 0.74 -7.06
CA TYR A 139 -9.99 1.79 -7.84
C TYR A 139 -9.53 1.88 -9.29
N MET A 140 -8.44 1.20 -9.63
CA MET A 140 -7.82 1.21 -10.97
C MET A 140 -7.56 -0.21 -11.46
N SER A 141 -8.42 -1.14 -11.03
CA SER A 141 -8.38 -2.52 -11.49
C SER A 141 -9.69 -2.86 -12.15
N VAL A 142 -9.59 -3.56 -13.27
CA VAL A 142 -10.69 -4.43 -13.71
C VAL A 142 -10.65 -5.69 -12.85
N HIS A 143 -11.79 -6.30 -12.56
CA HIS A 143 -11.84 -7.48 -11.71
C HIS A 143 -12.66 -8.61 -12.31
N SER A 144 -12.38 -9.81 -11.82
CA SER A 144 -13.10 -11.05 -12.14
C SER A 144 -13.09 -11.94 -10.90
N GLN A 145 -13.77 -13.07 -10.95
CA GLN A 145 -13.75 -14.06 -9.89
C GLN A 145 -13.41 -15.42 -10.49
N THR A 146 -12.58 -16.20 -9.79
CA THR A 146 -12.27 -17.57 -10.21
C THR A 146 -13.46 -18.51 -10.00
N ASP A 147 -13.71 -19.41 -10.96
CA ASP A 147 -14.68 -20.48 -10.84
C ASP A 147 -14.20 -21.65 -9.96
N GLU A 148 -15.03 -22.70 -9.81
CA GLU A 148 -14.70 -23.93 -9.06
C GLU A 148 -13.44 -24.66 -9.57
N GLN A 149 -12.99 -24.40 -10.80
CA GLN A 149 -11.77 -24.95 -11.40
C GLN A 149 -10.61 -23.95 -11.37
N GLY A 150 -10.76 -22.85 -10.63
CA GLY A 150 -9.79 -21.77 -10.50
C GLY A 150 -9.65 -20.92 -11.74
N ARG A 151 -10.56 -21.02 -12.71
CA ARG A 151 -10.47 -20.27 -13.97
C ARG A 151 -11.09 -18.90 -13.82
N PHE A 152 -10.48 -17.90 -14.44
CA PHE A 152 -11.02 -16.55 -14.49
C PHE A 152 -10.90 -15.99 -15.91
N ALA A 153 -11.69 -14.96 -16.20
CA ALA A 153 -11.59 -14.20 -17.43
C ALA A 153 -11.85 -12.72 -17.13
N VAL A 154 -10.95 -11.86 -17.60
CA VAL A 154 -11.07 -10.41 -17.55
C VAL A 154 -11.16 -9.91 -18.99
N GLU A 155 -12.31 -9.36 -19.33
CA GLU A 155 -12.59 -8.88 -20.68
C GLU A 155 -12.11 -7.44 -20.87
N HIS A 156 -12.20 -6.96 -22.12
CA HIS A 156 -11.90 -5.59 -22.51
C HIS A 156 -10.46 -5.10 -22.23
N MET A 157 -9.53 -6.04 -22.19
CA MET A 157 -8.12 -5.76 -21.96
C MET A 157 -7.48 -5.16 -23.20
N VAL A 158 -6.62 -4.17 -23.00
CA VAL A 158 -5.76 -3.60 -24.05
C VAL A 158 -4.38 -4.24 -23.97
N ASP A 159 -3.63 -4.22 -25.09
CA ASP A 159 -2.25 -4.70 -25.08
C ASP A 159 -1.41 -3.85 -24.11
N GLY A 160 -0.64 -4.49 -23.22
CA GLY A 160 0.09 -3.80 -22.17
C GLY A 160 0.74 -4.72 -21.15
N VAL A 161 1.36 -4.12 -20.13
CA VAL A 161 1.95 -4.82 -18.99
C VAL A 161 1.10 -4.56 -17.76
N TYR A 162 0.75 -5.63 -17.05
CA TYR A 162 -0.21 -5.61 -15.95
C TYR A 162 0.35 -6.29 -14.70
N ASP A 163 -0.11 -5.78 -13.56
CA ASP A 163 0.03 -6.42 -12.27
C ASP A 163 -1.32 -7.05 -11.89
N ILE A 164 -1.31 -8.35 -11.57
CA ILE A 164 -2.49 -9.13 -11.24
C ILE A 164 -2.44 -9.49 -9.76
N SER A 165 -3.46 -9.13 -8.98
CA SER A 165 -3.64 -9.64 -7.62
C SER A 165 -4.82 -10.61 -7.52
N VAL A 166 -4.71 -11.58 -6.62
CA VAL A 166 -5.78 -12.52 -6.28
C VAL A 166 -6.02 -12.40 -4.79
N HIS A 167 -7.27 -12.14 -4.41
CA HIS A 167 -7.72 -12.04 -3.04
C HIS A 167 -8.58 -13.25 -2.74
N ASP A 168 -8.09 -14.11 -1.87
CA ASP A 168 -8.80 -15.29 -1.39
C ASP A 168 -8.94 -15.22 0.14
N ALA A 169 -10.10 -15.59 0.67
CA ALA A 169 -10.37 -15.49 2.10
C ALA A 169 -9.48 -16.42 2.96
N GLN A 170 -8.96 -17.51 2.38
CA GLN A 170 -8.15 -18.51 3.08
C GLN A 170 -6.65 -18.31 2.86
N MET A 171 -6.26 -17.83 1.67
CA MET A 171 -4.86 -17.68 1.25
C MET A 171 -4.36 -16.23 1.28
N GLY A 172 -5.24 -15.25 1.43
CA GLY A 172 -4.88 -13.84 1.49
C GLY A 172 -4.70 -13.22 0.11
N VAL A 173 -3.75 -12.29 -0.01
CA VAL A 173 -3.51 -11.54 -1.26
C VAL A 173 -2.21 -12.00 -1.91
N HIS A 174 -2.31 -12.49 -3.14
CA HIS A 174 -1.16 -12.83 -3.98
C HIS A 174 -1.02 -11.82 -5.11
N LEU A 175 0.21 -11.48 -5.51
CA LEU A 175 0.49 -10.49 -6.56
C LEU A 175 1.50 -11.03 -7.57
N LYS A 176 1.11 -11.05 -8.84
CA LYS A 176 1.98 -11.34 -9.98
C LYS A 176 2.22 -10.06 -10.78
N LYS A 177 3.46 -9.57 -10.75
CA LYS A 177 3.85 -8.35 -11.47
C LYS A 177 4.26 -8.64 -12.90
N GLY A 178 4.10 -7.64 -13.77
CA GLY A 178 4.72 -7.65 -15.09
C GLY A 178 4.14 -8.65 -16.09
N VAL A 179 2.86 -9.01 -15.95
CA VAL A 179 2.17 -9.89 -16.90
C VAL A 179 1.93 -9.14 -18.19
N VAL A 180 2.53 -9.61 -19.28
CA VAL A 180 2.32 -9.06 -20.62
C VAL A 180 1.01 -9.61 -21.18
N VAL A 181 0.09 -8.72 -21.51
CA VAL A 181 -1.16 -9.02 -22.22
C VAL A 181 -0.99 -8.50 -23.64
N ASP A 182 -1.02 -9.39 -24.63
CA ASP A 182 -0.91 -9.07 -26.04
C ASP A 182 -1.66 -10.10 -26.91
N SER A 183 -1.51 -10.01 -28.23
CA SER A 183 -2.14 -10.94 -29.18
C SER A 183 -1.66 -12.39 -29.11
N GLU A 184 -0.50 -12.64 -28.50
CA GLU A 184 0.12 -13.96 -28.41
C GLU A 184 -0.20 -14.67 -27.08
N MET A 185 -0.84 -13.96 -26.14
CA MET A 185 -1.26 -14.52 -24.86
C MET A 185 -2.45 -15.49 -25.03
N GLU A 186 -2.23 -16.78 -24.74
CA GLU A 186 -3.26 -17.82 -24.85
C GLU A 186 -4.01 -18.07 -23.53
N GLU A 187 -3.29 -18.34 -22.44
CA GLU A 187 -3.86 -18.61 -21.10
C GLU A 187 -2.79 -18.34 -20.03
N LEU A 188 -3.15 -17.63 -18.97
CA LEU A 188 -2.29 -17.49 -17.79
C LEU A 188 -2.52 -18.63 -16.82
N VAL A 189 -1.58 -19.57 -16.72
CA VAL A 189 -1.55 -20.50 -15.58
C VAL A 189 -0.69 -19.88 -14.48
N TRP A 190 -1.28 -19.68 -13.31
CA TRP A 190 -0.59 -19.11 -12.15
C TRP A 190 -0.71 -20.04 -10.95
N GLU A 191 0.42 -20.66 -10.60
CA GLU A 191 0.62 -21.32 -9.31
C GLU A 191 0.97 -20.28 -8.26
N LEU A 192 0.13 -20.18 -7.22
CA LEU A 192 0.35 -19.28 -6.10
C LEU A 192 1.53 -19.78 -5.28
N ASP A 193 2.38 -18.86 -4.85
CA ASP A 193 3.47 -19.19 -3.94
C ASP A 193 2.91 -19.70 -2.61
N GLU A 194 3.65 -20.61 -2.00
CA GLU A 194 3.36 -21.06 -0.64
C GLU A 194 3.37 -19.88 0.32
N VAL A 195 2.30 -19.77 1.09
CA VAL A 195 2.13 -18.74 2.11
C VAL A 195 2.05 -19.37 3.49
N VAL A 196 2.91 -18.90 4.36
CA VAL A 196 2.95 -19.11 5.79
C VAL A 196 1.81 -18.34 6.45
N LYS A 197 1.04 -19.06 7.26
CA LYS A 197 0.12 -18.49 8.24
C LYS A 197 0.91 -17.94 9.41
N VAL A 198 0.74 -16.65 9.66
CA VAL A 198 1.25 -16.00 10.87
C VAL A 198 0.06 -15.50 11.66
N ASP A 199 -0.14 -16.10 12.83
CA ASP A 199 -1.12 -15.62 13.79
C ASP A 199 -0.42 -14.55 14.65
N MET A 200 -0.95 -13.33 14.59
CA MET A 200 -0.36 -12.17 15.28
C MET A 200 -1.29 -11.76 16.42
N ASP A 201 -0.80 -11.82 17.65
CA ASP A 201 -1.59 -11.45 18.81
C ASP A 201 -1.03 -10.19 19.47
N ALA A 202 -1.94 -9.31 19.90
CA ALA A 202 -1.58 -8.21 20.75
C ALA A 202 -1.49 -8.76 22.17
N ALA A 203 -0.32 -8.63 22.82
CA ALA A 203 -0.24 -8.92 24.25
C ALA A 203 -1.38 -8.22 24.99
N GLU A 204 -1.94 -8.87 26.02
CA GLU A 204 -3.17 -8.45 26.69
C GLU A 204 -3.14 -6.97 27.11
N LEU A 205 -3.62 -6.08 26.24
CA LEU A 205 -3.93 -4.70 26.59
C LEU A 205 -5.14 -4.71 27.53
N GLU A 206 -5.12 -3.86 28.56
CA GLU A 206 -6.28 -3.72 29.44
C GLU A 206 -7.49 -3.28 28.61
N SER A 207 -8.70 -3.68 29.01
CA SER A 207 -9.90 -3.49 28.17
C SER A 207 -10.20 -2.04 27.79
N TRP A 208 -9.79 -1.07 28.62
CA TRP A 208 -9.95 0.36 28.33
C TRP A 208 -8.90 0.89 27.34
N GLU A 209 -7.77 0.21 27.20
CA GLU A 209 -6.70 0.54 26.24
C GLU A 209 -7.08 0.07 24.84
N ARG A 210 -7.77 -1.07 24.72
CA ARG A 210 -8.27 -1.61 23.45
C ARG A 210 -9.19 -0.64 22.69
N ASP A 211 -10.01 0.12 23.41
CA ASP A 211 -10.93 1.10 22.79
C ASP A 211 -10.21 2.36 22.26
N THR A 212 -8.94 2.56 22.63
CA THR A 212 -8.18 3.78 22.28
C THR A 212 -6.88 3.51 21.52
N ILE A 213 -6.37 2.28 21.58
CA ILE A 213 -5.19 1.84 20.85
C ILE A 213 -5.68 1.03 19.66
N MET A 214 -5.36 1.51 18.46
CA MET A 214 -5.50 0.72 17.24
C MET A 214 -4.16 0.03 16.98
N PRO A 215 -4.02 -1.26 17.34
CA PRO A 215 -2.82 -2.01 17.03
C PRO A 215 -2.75 -2.25 15.52
N TYR A 216 -1.58 -2.02 14.93
CA TYR A 216 -1.27 -2.37 13.54
C TYR A 216 0.14 -2.94 13.45
N ALA A 217 0.31 -3.96 12.61
CA ALA A 217 1.62 -4.51 12.32
C ALA A 217 2.00 -4.10 10.89
N MET A 218 3.22 -3.61 10.72
CA MET A 218 3.83 -3.44 9.42
C MET A 218 4.86 -4.52 9.21
N VAL A 219 4.74 -5.21 8.09
CA VAL A 219 5.63 -6.31 7.74
C VAL A 219 6.28 -5.98 6.41
N VAL A 220 7.61 -6.00 6.38
CA VAL A 220 8.41 -5.68 5.20
C VAL A 220 9.27 -6.89 4.85
N SER A 221 9.03 -7.49 3.69
CA SER A 221 9.90 -8.56 3.18
C SER A 221 11.25 -7.99 2.78
N ARG A 222 12.34 -8.67 3.13
CA ARG A 222 13.69 -8.25 2.70
C ARG A 222 14.02 -8.66 1.27
N ASP A 223 13.38 -9.71 0.77
CA ASP A 223 13.55 -10.20 -0.60
C ASP A 223 12.72 -9.35 -1.59
N GLU A 224 11.55 -8.88 -1.15
CA GLU A 224 10.69 -7.96 -1.91
C GLU A 224 10.20 -6.84 -0.97
N PRO A 225 10.90 -5.70 -0.83
CA PRO A 225 10.56 -4.63 0.13
C PRO A 225 9.22 -3.98 -0.19
N LYS A 226 8.14 -4.66 0.20
CA LYS A 226 6.75 -4.26 0.13
C LYS A 226 6.23 -4.14 1.55
N LEU A 227 5.54 -3.04 1.81
CA LEU A 227 4.89 -2.82 3.08
C LEU A 227 3.52 -3.49 3.08
N MET A 228 3.37 -4.46 3.95
CA MET A 228 2.06 -5.00 4.28
C MET A 228 1.64 -4.40 5.61
N SER A 229 0.56 -3.61 5.59
CA SER A 229 -0.08 -3.12 6.82
C SER A 229 -1.18 -4.09 7.19
N LEU A 230 -1.03 -4.74 8.34
CA LEU A 230 -2.09 -5.49 8.98
C LEU A 230 -2.79 -4.59 9.99
N ARG A 231 -4.11 -4.44 9.85
CA ARG A 231 -4.93 -3.68 10.78
C ARG A 231 -5.95 -4.62 11.39
N ASP A 232 -6.13 -4.52 12.70
CA ASP A 232 -7.35 -5.02 13.32
C ASP A 232 -8.51 -4.10 12.86
N HIS A 233 -9.45 -4.68 12.11
CA HIS A 233 -10.63 -3.95 11.61
C HIS A 233 -11.71 -3.77 12.67
N GLY A 234 -11.45 -4.08 13.94
CA GLY A 234 -12.35 -3.73 15.05
C GLY A 234 -13.67 -4.50 15.05
N LEU A 235 -13.72 -5.66 14.37
CA LEU A 235 -14.90 -6.52 14.32
C LEU A 235 -15.10 -7.38 15.58
N GLY A 236 -14.44 -7.05 16.70
CA GLY A 236 -14.52 -7.81 17.95
C GLY A 236 -13.80 -9.16 17.89
N VAL A 237 -12.80 -9.28 17.01
CA VAL A 237 -11.92 -10.46 16.92
C VAL A 237 -10.70 -10.18 17.81
N GLU A 238 -10.41 -11.07 18.74
CA GLU A 238 -9.25 -10.97 19.63
C GLU A 238 -7.95 -11.16 18.81
N GLY A 239 -7.16 -10.11 18.59
CA GLY A 239 -5.82 -10.17 17.97
C GLY A 239 -5.68 -9.37 16.65
N PHE A 240 -4.46 -9.27 16.09
CA PHE A 240 -4.17 -8.56 14.83
C PHE A 240 -4.74 -9.26 13.57
N GLY A 241 -5.57 -10.29 13.75
CA GLY A 241 -6.04 -11.14 12.68
C GLY A 241 -4.95 -12.09 12.17
N ARG A 242 -5.38 -13.07 11.40
CA ARG A 242 -4.50 -14.01 10.71
C ARG A 242 -4.00 -13.39 9.42
N ALA A 243 -2.69 -13.43 9.20
CA ALA A 243 -2.08 -12.94 7.97
C ALA A 243 -1.32 -14.05 7.23
N MET A 244 -1.23 -13.89 5.91
CA MET A 244 -0.60 -14.84 5.00
C MET A 244 0.61 -14.17 4.38
N PHE A 245 1.79 -14.78 4.53
CA PHE A 245 3.06 -14.24 4.06
C PHE A 245 3.84 -15.31 3.33
N ARG A 246 4.73 -14.98 2.39
CA ARG A 246 5.66 -15.98 1.87
C ARG A 246 6.64 -16.40 3.00
N ALA A 247 7.19 -17.61 2.91
CA ALA A 247 8.33 -17.95 3.76
C ALA A 247 9.52 -17.06 3.40
N GLY A 248 10.25 -16.55 4.40
CA GLY A 248 11.38 -15.64 4.15
C GLY A 248 11.74 -14.77 5.33
N GLU A 249 12.72 -13.88 5.14
CA GLU A 249 13.11 -12.89 6.14
C GLU A 249 12.27 -11.62 6.05
N TYR A 250 11.70 -11.24 7.18
CA TYR A 250 10.85 -10.06 7.33
C TYR A 250 11.36 -9.16 8.44
N ASP A 251 11.19 -7.87 8.20
CA ASP A 251 11.29 -6.84 9.21
C ASP A 251 9.86 -6.52 9.66
N VAL A 252 9.52 -6.87 10.92
CA VAL A 252 8.18 -6.76 11.49
C VAL A 252 8.17 -5.65 12.53
N PHE A 253 7.20 -4.75 12.40
CA PHE A 253 7.03 -3.56 13.22
C PHE A 253 5.63 -3.56 13.82
N PHE A 254 5.51 -3.77 15.12
CA PHE A 254 4.24 -3.64 15.82
C PHE A 254 4.02 -2.21 16.27
N MET A 255 2.83 -1.65 16.09
CA MET A 255 2.60 -0.23 16.36
C MET A 255 1.19 0.02 16.89
N ALA A 256 1.05 1.08 17.66
CA ALA A 256 -0.20 1.53 18.26
C ALA A 256 -0.43 2.98 17.88
N LYS A 257 -1.58 3.33 17.28
CA LYS A 257 -1.86 4.70 16.79
C LYS A 257 -1.84 5.79 17.89
N ARG A 258 -1.80 5.42 19.17
CA ARG A 258 -1.74 6.34 20.29
C ARG A 258 -0.28 6.59 20.68
N GLN A 259 0.11 7.87 20.79
CA GLN A 259 1.42 8.28 21.30
C GLN A 259 1.68 7.61 22.66
N GLY A 260 2.87 7.02 22.82
CA GLY A 260 3.33 6.47 24.09
C GLY A 260 3.54 4.96 24.14
N TYR A 261 3.36 4.23 23.04
CA TYR A 261 3.70 2.80 22.95
C TYR A 261 4.82 2.55 21.94
N ALA A 262 5.72 1.64 22.29
CA ALA A 262 6.90 1.33 21.51
C ALA A 262 6.54 0.47 20.32
N CYS A 263 7.39 0.61 19.30
CA CYS A 263 7.40 -0.27 18.18
C CYS A 263 8.46 -1.34 18.43
N ASP A 264 8.03 -2.59 18.66
CA ASP A 264 8.94 -3.73 18.54
C ASP A 264 9.18 -3.95 17.04
N GLY A 265 10.34 -3.48 16.59
CA GLY A 265 10.87 -3.68 15.26
C GLY A 265 11.88 -4.82 15.29
N ARG A 266 11.48 -6.02 14.87
CA ARG A 266 12.34 -7.20 14.91
C ARG A 266 12.43 -7.89 13.56
N ARG A 267 13.59 -8.52 13.34
CA ARG A 267 13.76 -9.41 12.20
C ARG A 267 13.20 -10.78 12.55
N VAL A 268 12.33 -11.29 11.69
CA VAL A 268 11.68 -12.58 11.85
C VAL A 268 11.83 -13.37 10.56
N VAL A 269 12.14 -14.67 10.68
CA VAL A 269 12.05 -15.59 9.55
C VAL A 269 10.69 -16.26 9.63
N PHE A 270 9.79 -15.96 8.70
CA PHE A 270 8.44 -16.55 8.74
C PHE A 270 8.47 -18.00 8.28
N GLU A 271 7.89 -18.87 9.11
CA GLU A 271 7.77 -20.32 8.92
C GLU A 271 6.33 -20.77 9.19
N GLU A 272 5.87 -21.85 8.54
CA GLU A 272 4.48 -22.32 8.66
C GLU A 272 4.04 -22.52 10.12
N GLY A 273 2.90 -21.92 10.49
CA GLY A 273 2.33 -22.04 11.83
C GLY A 273 3.03 -21.21 12.90
N MET A 274 3.84 -20.21 12.48
CA MET A 274 4.45 -19.26 13.40
C MET A 274 3.38 -18.39 14.09
N GLU A 275 3.48 -18.29 15.41
CA GLU A 275 2.73 -17.33 16.21
C GLU A 275 3.66 -16.18 16.59
N LEU A 276 3.21 -14.94 16.39
CA LEU A 276 3.94 -13.73 16.78
C LEU A 276 3.15 -12.97 17.82
N GLU A 277 3.66 -12.97 19.05
CA GLU A 277 3.14 -12.12 20.11
C GLU A 277 3.78 -10.73 20.02
N SER A 278 2.95 -9.70 19.99
CA SER A 278 3.36 -8.30 20.02
C SER A 278 3.40 -7.81 21.47
N PRO A 279 4.58 -7.58 22.06
CA PRO A 279 4.65 -6.89 23.33
C PRO A 279 4.40 -5.39 23.08
N PHE A 280 3.20 -4.90 23.38
CA PHE A 280 3.00 -3.47 23.50
C PHE A 280 3.59 -3.01 24.83
N VAL A 281 4.73 -2.32 24.76
CA VAL A 281 5.34 -1.66 25.91
C VAL A 281 5.24 -0.15 25.76
N GLU A 282 5.22 0.58 26.87
CA GLU A 282 5.25 2.04 26.80
C GLU A 282 6.58 2.51 26.17
N SER A 283 6.54 3.48 25.25
CA SER A 283 7.72 4.00 24.55
C SER A 283 8.28 5.27 25.13
N GLY A 284 9.58 5.46 24.95
CA GLY A 284 10.20 6.79 24.97
C GLY A 284 10.47 7.36 23.57
N THR A 285 11.08 8.55 23.56
CA THR A 285 11.58 9.24 22.37
C THR A 285 12.99 9.74 22.61
N VAL A 286 13.84 9.68 21.60
CA VAL A 286 15.13 10.36 21.58
C VAL A 286 15.04 11.57 20.66
N LYS A 287 15.38 12.75 21.17
CA LYS A 287 15.62 13.96 20.38
C LYS A 287 17.12 14.14 20.20
N VAL A 288 17.58 14.05 18.97
CA VAL A 288 18.99 14.27 18.60
C VAL A 288 19.12 15.68 18.05
N VAL A 289 20.06 16.44 18.61
CA VAL A 289 20.42 17.79 18.18
C VAL A 289 21.85 17.74 17.66
N LEU A 290 22.02 18.08 16.39
CA LEU A 290 23.32 18.13 15.73
C LEU A 290 23.89 19.55 15.81
N ASP A 291 25.10 19.67 16.34
CA ASP A 291 25.86 20.91 16.38
C ASP A 291 26.54 21.15 15.03
N GLY A 292 26.19 22.25 14.36
CA GLY A 292 26.80 22.64 13.09
C GLY A 292 26.01 23.74 12.36
N GLU A 293 26.57 24.24 11.26
CA GLU A 293 25.83 25.12 10.36
C GLU A 293 24.72 24.34 9.63
N ALA A 294 23.67 25.03 9.19
CA ALA A 294 22.49 24.40 8.61
C ALA A 294 22.79 23.47 7.42
N ASP A 295 23.78 23.82 6.59
CA ASP A 295 24.23 23.04 5.45
C ASP A 295 25.13 21.84 5.82
N GLU A 296 25.67 21.82 7.04
CA GLU A 296 26.45 20.71 7.58
C GLU A 296 25.56 19.62 8.20
N VAL A 297 24.47 20.04 8.85
CA VAL A 297 23.55 19.16 9.59
C VAL A 297 22.34 18.69 8.76
N ALA A 298 21.85 19.51 7.82
CA ALA A 298 20.67 19.17 7.04
C ALA A 298 20.91 17.92 6.18
N GLY A 299 19.97 16.98 6.22
CA GLY A 299 20.04 15.74 5.45
C GLY A 299 20.98 14.68 6.03
N ARG A 300 21.65 14.96 7.16
CA ARG A 300 22.42 13.94 7.89
C ARG A 300 21.50 12.82 8.35
N THR A 301 22.06 11.62 8.44
CA THR A 301 21.32 10.48 8.95
C THR A 301 21.82 10.10 10.33
N VAL A 302 20.99 10.38 11.33
CA VAL A 302 21.16 9.88 12.69
C VAL A 302 20.79 8.40 12.72
N ARG A 303 21.58 7.59 13.41
CA ARG A 303 21.46 6.15 13.64
C ARG A 303 21.30 5.85 15.12
N ILE A 304 20.62 4.76 15.44
CA ILE A 304 20.42 4.30 16.81
C ILE A 304 20.47 2.77 16.84
N ARG A 305 21.10 2.21 17.87
CA ARG A 305 21.12 0.77 18.13
C ARG A 305 20.92 0.50 19.61
N HIS A 306 20.34 -0.65 19.94
CA HIS A 306 20.29 -1.08 21.33
C HIS A 306 21.72 -1.26 21.86
N ALA A 307 21.98 -1.02 23.16
CA ALA A 307 23.31 -1.19 23.75
C ALA A 307 23.85 -2.63 23.62
N GLY A 308 22.96 -3.60 23.38
CA GLY A 308 23.29 -4.98 23.02
C GLY A 308 23.94 -5.16 21.64
N GLY A 309 23.94 -4.13 20.79
CA GLY A 309 24.59 -4.09 19.49
C GLY A 309 23.65 -4.21 18.29
N ASP A 310 22.39 -4.58 18.51
CA ASP A 310 21.39 -4.71 17.46
C ASP A 310 20.94 -3.32 16.99
N GLU A 311 21.22 -3.02 15.72
CA GLU A 311 20.71 -1.80 15.08
C GLU A 311 19.22 -1.93 14.88
N LEU A 312 18.47 -0.90 15.31
CA LEU A 312 17.03 -0.89 15.11
C LEU A 312 16.72 -0.91 13.62
N VAL A 313 15.81 -1.81 13.23
CA VAL A 313 15.43 -1.95 11.84
C VAL A 313 14.80 -0.66 11.34
N ARG A 314 15.18 -0.25 10.14
CA ARG A 314 14.74 1.01 9.52
C ARG A 314 13.98 0.74 8.25
N LEU A 315 12.93 1.53 8.06
CA LEU A 315 12.32 1.74 6.76
C LEU A 315 13.18 2.76 5.99
N TYR A 316 14.29 2.31 5.39
CA TYR A 316 15.28 3.20 4.74
C TYR A 316 14.94 3.62 3.30
N ASP A 317 13.85 3.12 2.72
CA ASP A 317 13.47 3.49 1.36
C ASP A 317 12.74 4.86 1.31
N PRO A 318 13.10 5.78 0.40
CA PRO A 318 12.28 6.97 0.12
C PRO A 318 10.81 6.64 -0.19
N MET A 319 10.49 5.41 -0.61
CA MET A 319 9.11 4.90 -0.69
C MET A 319 8.33 4.96 0.63
N TRP A 320 9.00 4.95 1.79
CA TRP A 320 8.35 4.92 3.10
C TRP A 320 8.15 6.32 3.70
N SER A 321 8.79 7.35 3.14
CA SER A 321 8.52 8.76 3.47
C SER A 321 7.10 9.20 3.12
N TYR A 322 6.36 8.38 2.35
CA TYR A 322 5.00 8.66 1.88
C TYR A 322 3.91 8.40 2.91
N VAL A 323 4.23 7.85 4.09
CA VAL A 323 3.27 7.59 5.16
C VAL A 323 3.70 8.17 6.52
N PRO A 324 4.02 9.47 6.59
CA PRO A 324 4.59 10.10 7.79
C PRO A 324 3.67 10.00 9.02
N ASP A 325 2.36 9.88 8.81
CA ASP A 325 1.38 9.73 9.89
C ASP A 325 1.25 8.28 10.42
N LEU A 326 1.81 7.28 9.70
CA LEU A 326 1.70 5.85 10.06
C LEU A 326 3.03 5.20 10.45
N CYS A 327 4.16 5.90 10.38
CA CYS A 327 5.41 5.33 10.89
C CYS A 327 6.40 6.39 11.38
N PRO A 328 6.36 6.77 12.66
CA PRO A 328 7.40 7.59 13.29
C PRO A 328 8.70 6.82 13.56
N ALA A 329 8.75 5.50 13.28
CA ALA A 329 10.00 4.74 13.21
C ALA A 329 10.80 5.03 11.92
N VAL A 330 10.28 5.87 11.02
CA VAL A 330 11.07 6.47 9.94
C VAL A 330 11.98 7.52 10.56
N VAL A 331 13.27 7.19 10.71
CA VAL A 331 14.28 8.20 11.04
C VAL A 331 14.47 9.07 9.83
N LEU A 332 13.76 10.20 9.83
CA LEU A 332 13.88 11.20 8.78
C LEU A 332 15.28 11.81 8.81
N PRO A 333 15.85 12.18 7.63
CA PRO A 333 17.05 12.98 7.60
C PRO A 333 16.90 14.21 8.48
N THR A 334 17.98 14.57 9.16
CA THR A 334 18.00 15.72 10.07
C THR A 334 17.52 16.98 9.34
N CYS A 335 16.61 17.72 9.96
CA CYS A 335 16.07 18.94 9.38
C CYS A 335 17.16 20.04 9.32
N SER A 336 16.85 21.18 8.71
CA SER A 336 17.77 22.31 8.64
C SER A 336 18.12 22.94 10.00
N GLU A 337 17.37 22.59 11.05
CA GLU A 337 17.65 23.02 12.43
C GLU A 337 18.58 22.03 13.18
N GLY A 338 19.06 20.98 12.51
CA GLY A 338 19.90 19.97 13.15
C GLY A 338 19.12 19.00 14.06
N VAL A 339 17.78 19.00 14.02
CA VAL A 339 16.97 18.17 14.92
C VAL A 339 16.43 16.93 14.22
N THR A 340 16.58 15.78 14.89
CA THR A 340 15.95 14.50 14.53
C THR A 340 15.23 13.92 15.74
N TYR A 341 13.98 13.49 15.57
CA TYR A 341 13.27 12.72 16.60
C TYR A 341 13.24 11.24 16.19
N ILE A 342 13.56 10.38 17.15
CA ILE A 342 13.45 8.93 17.05
C ILE A 342 12.49 8.50 18.15
N SER A 343 11.23 8.32 17.80
CA SER A 343 10.18 7.99 18.76
C SER A 343 9.89 6.49 18.76
N TRP A 344 9.12 6.04 19.76
CA TRP A 344 8.56 4.67 19.83
C TRP A 344 9.63 3.63 20.17
N LEU A 345 10.63 4.06 20.93
CA LEU A 345 11.71 3.23 21.43
C LEU A 345 11.27 2.53 22.71
N GLU A 346 11.53 1.23 22.83
CA GLU A 346 11.34 0.52 24.10
C GLU A 346 12.24 1.14 25.18
N PRO A 347 11.85 1.13 26.47
CA PRO A 347 12.70 1.63 27.53
C PRO A 347 13.99 0.80 27.61
N GLY A 348 15.15 1.47 27.66
CA GLY A 348 16.44 0.79 27.63
C GLY A 348 17.62 1.70 27.28
N GLU A 349 18.80 1.10 27.23
CA GLU A 349 20.02 1.80 26.83
C GLU A 349 20.23 1.69 25.32
N TYR A 350 20.52 2.82 24.69
CA TYR A 350 20.78 2.93 23.27
C TYR A 350 22.10 3.65 23.00
N GLU A 351 22.64 3.42 21.82
CA GLU A 351 23.75 4.18 21.27
C GLU A 351 23.29 4.89 19.99
N VAL A 352 23.33 6.21 20.03
CA VAL A 352 23.00 7.13 18.93
C VAL A 352 24.29 7.49 18.20
N PHE A 353 24.29 7.55 16.87
CA PHE A 353 25.47 7.93 16.09
C PHE A 353 25.08 8.60 14.77
N VAL A 354 25.93 9.48 14.23
CA VAL A 354 25.68 10.12 12.93
C VAL A 354 26.45 9.37 11.85
N GLU A 355 25.77 8.95 10.78
CA GLU A 355 26.39 8.21 9.69
C GLU A 355 27.54 9.01 9.05
N GLY A 356 28.73 8.42 9.04
CA GLY A 356 29.94 9.03 8.50
C GLY A 356 30.68 10.01 9.43
N ALA A 357 30.10 10.39 10.58
CA ALA A 357 30.77 11.28 11.54
C ALA A 357 31.77 10.53 12.45
N GLY A 358 31.56 9.23 12.67
CA GLY A 358 32.41 8.40 13.53
C GLY A 358 32.23 8.64 15.03
N GLU A 359 31.33 9.54 15.42
CA GLU A 359 30.95 9.80 16.81
C GLU A 359 29.66 9.04 17.18
N SER A 360 29.61 8.58 18.43
CA SER A 360 28.44 7.95 19.03
C SER A 360 28.26 8.35 20.48
N GLU A 361 27.02 8.37 20.95
CA GLU A 361 26.67 8.71 22.33
C GLU A 361 25.65 7.72 22.89
N ARG A 362 25.79 7.40 24.18
CA ARG A 362 24.87 6.50 24.88
C ARG A 362 23.78 7.28 25.55
N ILE A 363 22.55 6.79 25.44
CA ILE A 363 21.37 7.40 26.04
C ILE A 363 20.48 6.33 26.66
N GLU A 364 19.91 6.63 27.82
CA GLU A 364 18.86 5.83 28.44
C GLU A 364 17.51 6.42 28.01
N VAL A 365 16.61 5.55 27.56
CA VAL A 365 15.26 5.90 27.15
C VAL A 365 14.29 5.37 28.19
N GLU A 366 13.47 6.26 28.72
CA GLU A 366 12.39 5.91 29.66
C GLU A 366 11.02 6.00 28.99
N ALA A 367 10.06 5.21 29.49
CA ALA A 367 8.69 5.21 29.02
C ALA A 367 8.03 6.59 29.18
N GLY A 368 7.40 7.09 28.12
CA GLY A 368 6.72 8.38 28.09
C GLY A 368 7.64 9.62 28.07
N GLU A 369 8.96 9.43 28.10
CA GLU A 369 9.92 10.52 28.18
C GLU A 369 10.56 10.87 26.83
N VAL A 370 11.10 12.09 26.74
CA VAL A 370 11.94 12.54 25.64
C VAL A 370 13.37 12.72 26.16
N ALA A 371 14.23 11.76 25.84
CA ALA A 371 15.66 11.86 26.13
C ALA A 371 16.34 12.71 25.06
N GLU A 372 17.20 13.65 25.43
CA GLU A 372 17.87 14.58 24.50
C GLU A 372 19.37 14.30 24.44
N VAL A 373 19.94 14.31 23.23
CA VAL A 373 21.37 14.12 22.98
C VAL A 373 21.89 15.16 22.00
N GLU A 374 23.01 15.80 22.33
CA GLU A 374 23.71 16.80 21.50
C GLU A 374 24.95 16.15 20.88
N MET A 375 25.09 16.17 19.55
CA MET A 375 26.18 15.49 18.83
C MET A 375 26.88 16.42 17.85
N GLY A 376 28.20 16.30 17.72
CA GLY A 376 28.97 16.95 16.66
C GLY A 376 28.77 16.29 15.29
N VAL A 377 29.00 17.06 14.20
CA VAL A 377 28.87 16.60 12.80
C VAL A 377 30.19 16.57 12.04
#